data_AF-A0A7C3XQP9-F1
#
_entry.id   AF-A0A7C3XQP9-F1
#
_cell.length_a   1.000
_cell.length_b   1.000
_cell.length_c   1.000
_cell.angle_alpha   90.00
_cell.angle_beta   90.00
_cell.angle_gamma   90.00
#
_symmetry.space_group_name_H-M   'P 1'
#
loop_
_entity.id
_entity.type
_entity.pdbx_description
1 polymer ?
#
loop_
_entity_poly.entity_id
_entity_poly.type
_entity_poly.pdbx_seq_one_letter_code
_entity_poly.pdbx_strand_id
1 'polypeptide(L)'
;MTDSLFRWMAEYNKTRNFDSLKKILLEETPVPKELQPLFMRKEGEENKIIRGVAIFANGDRLLKELIKREIVSENHISQPVPVRNKDELFDFLDNHIHEDGVAVYDRKNKEMAMVTLIKNSVMNVAHLFPKDTITYFGLKDVTERDIGNKTRLAVSITSLVTDSEAYLIKRSIFGPNPGTKPIYDKDNVDLGDGISHVKLGSVQLFKNGMIKQTLSFVRAPENGHIPFIDEDSKLVGILRNYEQTNGKPKRVSEEAISPDYFIK
;
A
#
# COMPACT_ATOMS: atom_id res chain seq x y z
N MET A 1 -19.63 -4.02 1.48
CA MET A 1 -19.15 -3.39 2.75
C MET A 1 -17.64 -3.53 2.98
N THR A 2 -16.89 -4.24 2.13
CA THR A 2 -15.42 -4.20 2.07
C THR A 2 -14.88 -2.89 1.46
N ASP A 3 -15.70 -2.21 0.66
CA ASP A 3 -15.33 -1.00 -0.09
C ASP A 3 -15.02 0.23 0.77
N SER A 4 -15.59 0.37 1.98
CA SER A 4 -15.42 1.61 2.77
C SER A 4 -14.00 1.77 3.31
N LEU A 5 -13.39 0.70 3.84
CA LEU A 5 -12.06 0.79 4.46
C LEU A 5 -10.95 0.97 3.42
N PHE A 6 -11.05 0.32 2.25
CA PHE A 6 -10.11 0.55 1.14
C PHE A 6 -10.19 2.01 0.66
N ARG A 7 -11.41 2.54 0.49
CA ARG A 7 -11.66 3.94 0.13
C ARG A 7 -11.08 4.91 1.15
N TRP A 8 -11.34 4.70 2.43
CA TRP A 8 -10.81 5.54 3.50
C TRP A 8 -9.27 5.51 3.53
N MET A 9 -8.66 4.35 3.30
CA MET A 9 -7.21 4.22 3.21
C MET A 9 -6.64 4.93 1.97
N ALA A 10 -7.33 4.87 0.84
CA ALA A 10 -6.98 5.64 -0.36
C ALA A 10 -7.04 7.15 -0.12
N GLU A 11 -8.11 7.62 0.52
CA GLU A 11 -8.29 9.02 0.88
C GLU A 11 -7.26 9.48 1.92
N TYR A 12 -6.94 8.66 2.92
CA TYR A 12 -5.87 8.94 3.88
C TYR A 12 -4.52 9.07 3.18
N ASN A 13 -4.17 8.10 2.33
CA ASN A 13 -2.91 8.15 1.59
C ASN A 13 -2.84 9.39 0.69
N LYS A 14 -3.94 9.76 0.04
CA LYS A 14 -3.99 10.98 -0.77
C LYS A 14 -3.75 12.23 0.08
N THR A 15 -4.57 12.42 1.12
CA THR A 15 -4.61 13.69 1.88
C THR A 15 -3.46 13.86 2.86
N ARG A 16 -2.95 12.77 3.46
CA ARG A 16 -1.92 12.83 4.51
C ARG A 16 -0.50 12.54 4.02
N ASN A 17 -0.35 11.76 2.95
CA ASN A 17 0.97 11.43 2.40
C ASN A 17 1.24 12.17 1.10
N PHE A 18 0.27 12.16 0.19
CA PHE A 18 0.50 12.62 -1.17
C PHE A 18 0.39 14.14 -1.30
N ASP A 19 -0.69 14.77 -0.82
CA ASP A 19 -0.90 16.21 -0.96
C ASP A 19 0.21 17.02 -0.28
N SER A 20 0.77 16.51 0.83
CA SER A 20 1.95 17.09 1.50
C SER A 20 3.22 17.06 0.66
N LEU A 21 3.30 16.16 -0.34
CA LEU A 21 4.47 15.98 -1.20
C LEU A 21 4.21 16.40 -2.65
N LYS A 22 2.95 16.66 -3.03
CA LYS A 22 2.51 17.02 -4.38
C LYS A 22 3.39 18.11 -5.00
N LYS A 23 3.68 19.17 -4.22
CA LYS A 23 4.53 20.28 -4.65
C LYS A 23 5.93 19.83 -5.06
N ILE A 24 6.56 18.96 -4.28
CA ILE A 24 7.93 18.47 -4.51
C ILE A 24 7.96 17.42 -5.63
N LEU A 25 6.87 16.66 -5.79
CA LEU A 25 6.76 15.54 -6.72
C LEU A 25 6.36 15.96 -8.14
N LEU A 26 5.57 17.04 -8.27
CA LEU A 26 4.91 17.44 -9.51
C LEU A 26 5.31 18.83 -10.03
N GLU A 27 5.90 19.67 -9.20
CA GLU A 27 6.51 20.92 -9.64
C GLU A 27 7.99 20.62 -9.87
N GLU A 28 8.55 21.01 -11.02
CA GLU A 28 9.95 20.78 -11.44
C GLU A 28 11.00 21.47 -10.55
N THR A 29 10.61 21.82 -9.33
CA THR A 29 11.50 22.24 -8.27
C THR A 29 12.52 21.12 -8.03
N PRO A 30 13.83 21.43 -8.05
CA PRO A 30 14.85 20.46 -7.70
C PRO A 30 14.53 19.86 -6.33
N VAL A 31 14.46 18.52 -6.26
CA VAL A 31 14.29 17.82 -4.98
C VAL A 31 15.41 18.31 -4.05
N PRO A 32 15.09 18.93 -2.89
CA PRO A 32 16.08 19.36 -1.93
C PRO A 32 17.06 18.23 -1.62
N LYS A 33 18.36 18.53 -1.49
CA LYS A 33 19.39 17.50 -1.26
C LYS A 33 19.07 16.58 -0.06
N GLU A 34 18.42 17.13 0.95
CA GLU A 34 17.95 16.42 2.15
C GLU A 34 16.83 15.41 1.85
N LEU A 35 16.07 15.65 0.78
CA LEU A 35 14.96 14.82 0.34
C LEU A 35 15.35 13.84 -0.78
N GLN A 36 16.49 14.04 -1.47
CA GLN A 36 16.95 13.12 -2.53
C GLN A 36 17.10 11.65 -2.08
N PRO A 37 17.64 11.35 -0.87
CA PRO A 37 17.68 9.99 -0.35
C PRO A 37 16.30 9.35 -0.11
N LEU A 38 15.20 10.11 -0.24
CA LEU A 38 13.84 9.61 -0.07
C LEU A 38 13.27 8.98 -1.34
N PHE A 39 13.83 9.31 -2.51
CA PHE A 39 13.34 8.90 -3.83
C PHE A 39 14.02 7.64 -4.38
N MET A 40 15.11 7.20 -3.74
CA MET A 40 16.03 6.17 -4.25
C MET A 40 16.04 4.89 -3.39
N ARG A 41 15.01 4.66 -2.55
CA ARG A 41 15.03 3.60 -1.54
C ARG A 41 14.25 2.36 -1.95
N LYS A 42 14.74 1.20 -1.52
CA LYS A 42 14.04 -0.08 -1.68
C LYS A 42 12.89 -0.22 -0.67
N GLU A 43 11.96 -1.13 -0.93
CA GLU A 43 10.97 -1.51 0.09
C GLU A 43 11.71 -2.01 1.35
N GLY A 44 11.36 -1.45 2.52
CA GLY A 44 12.04 -1.72 3.80
C GLY A 44 13.02 -0.64 4.26
N GLU A 45 13.44 0.26 3.37
CA GLU A 45 14.24 1.45 3.72
C GLU A 45 13.32 2.67 3.87
N GLU A 46 12.41 2.59 4.85
CA GLU A 46 11.32 3.55 5.03
C GLU A 46 11.80 4.93 5.49
N ASN A 47 11.11 6.00 5.06
CA ASN A 47 11.31 7.37 5.57
C ASN A 47 10.20 7.75 6.57
N LYS A 48 10.45 8.76 7.42
CA LYS A 48 9.47 9.27 8.40
C LYS A 48 8.44 10.25 7.81
N ILE A 49 8.58 10.61 6.53
CA ILE A 49 7.77 11.67 5.89
C ILE A 49 6.47 11.08 5.33
N ILE A 50 6.50 9.86 4.79
CA ILE A 50 5.31 9.15 4.30
C ILE A 50 4.87 8.12 5.34
N ARG A 51 3.61 8.21 5.74
CA ARG A 51 2.98 7.33 6.74
C ARG A 51 2.61 6.01 6.09
N GLY A 52 3.27 4.94 6.55
CA GLY A 52 2.91 3.58 6.14
C GLY A 52 2.09 2.96 7.21
N VAL A 53 0.96 2.43 6.79
CA VAL A 53 -0.10 1.96 7.68
C VAL A 53 -0.41 0.52 7.31
N ALA A 54 -0.65 -0.31 8.31
CA ALA A 54 -1.20 -1.63 8.15
C ALA A 54 -2.43 -1.76 9.04
N ILE A 55 -3.60 -2.00 8.44
CA ILE A 55 -4.83 -2.29 9.15
C ILE A 55 -5.27 -3.72 8.83
N PHE A 56 -5.49 -4.53 9.85
CA PHE A 56 -6.10 -5.85 9.70
C PHE A 56 -7.56 -5.81 10.13
N ALA A 57 -8.48 -6.10 9.21
CA ALA A 57 -9.90 -6.10 9.48
C ALA A 57 -10.42 -7.51 9.82
N ASN A 58 -11.57 -7.54 10.52
CA ASN A 58 -12.17 -8.70 11.20
C ASN A 58 -11.51 -8.99 12.57
N GLY A 59 -11.28 -7.91 13.33
CA GLY A 59 -10.40 -7.82 14.48
C GLY A 59 -10.65 -8.77 15.65
N ASP A 60 -11.88 -9.02 16.09
CA ASP A 60 -12.12 -9.87 17.27
C ASP A 60 -11.68 -11.33 17.05
N ARG A 61 -12.11 -11.94 15.93
CA ARG A 61 -11.68 -13.30 15.58
C ARG A 61 -10.17 -13.35 15.31
N LEU A 62 -9.66 -12.35 14.60
CA LEU A 62 -8.24 -12.25 14.29
C LEU A 62 -7.39 -12.21 15.56
N LEU A 63 -7.69 -11.30 16.49
CA LEU A 63 -6.95 -11.17 17.74
C LEU A 63 -7.02 -12.45 18.56
N LYS A 64 -8.20 -13.07 18.70
CA LYS A 64 -8.36 -14.35 19.39
C LYS A 64 -7.49 -15.45 18.78
N GLU A 65 -7.46 -15.57 17.47
CA GLU A 65 -6.60 -16.56 16.78
C GLU A 65 -5.11 -16.24 16.93
N LEU A 66 -4.71 -14.97 16.82
CA LEU A 66 -3.30 -14.57 17.00
C LEU A 66 -2.81 -14.77 18.43
N ILE A 67 -3.64 -14.49 19.43
CA ILE A 67 -3.34 -14.74 20.85
C ILE A 67 -3.24 -16.24 21.12
N LYS A 68 -4.24 -17.02 20.67
CA LYS A 68 -4.26 -18.48 20.83
C LYS A 68 -3.03 -19.16 20.22
N ARG A 69 -2.47 -18.60 19.15
CA ARG A 69 -1.27 -19.07 18.46
C ARG A 69 0.03 -18.48 19.01
N GLU A 70 -0.06 -17.70 20.09
CA GLU A 70 1.07 -17.01 20.75
C GLU A 70 1.87 -16.07 19.82
N ILE A 71 1.22 -15.61 18.74
CA ILE A 71 1.78 -14.65 17.77
C ILE A 71 1.73 -13.24 18.35
N VAL A 72 0.67 -12.93 19.09
CA VAL A 72 0.45 -11.67 19.81
C VAL A 72 0.23 -11.98 21.28
N SER A 73 0.76 -11.14 22.18
CA SER A 73 0.39 -11.17 23.60
C SER A 73 -0.66 -10.11 23.87
N GLU A 74 -1.63 -10.40 24.75
CA GLU A 74 -2.66 -9.44 25.18
C GLU A 74 -2.05 -8.13 25.72
N ASN A 75 -0.89 -8.20 26.37
CA ASN A 75 -0.18 -7.03 26.89
C ASN A 75 0.39 -6.10 25.80
N HIS A 76 0.36 -6.51 24.53
CA HIS A 76 0.80 -5.72 23.38
C HIS A 76 -0.37 -5.16 22.56
N ILE A 77 -1.60 -5.29 23.05
CA ILE A 77 -2.81 -4.77 22.42
C ILE A 77 -3.22 -3.52 23.19
N SER A 78 -3.34 -2.39 22.50
CA SER A 78 -3.86 -1.16 23.10
C SER A 78 -5.32 -1.33 23.49
N GLN A 79 -5.82 -0.45 24.35
CA GLN A 79 -7.26 -0.36 24.58
C GLN A 79 -7.98 -0.11 23.24
N PRO A 80 -9.02 -0.89 22.90
CA PRO A 80 -9.83 -0.62 21.72
C PRO A 80 -10.50 0.75 21.82
N VAL A 81 -10.51 1.49 20.71
CA VAL A 81 -11.20 2.78 20.60
C VAL A 81 -12.23 2.74 19.47
N PRO A 82 -13.37 3.44 19.61
CA PRO A 82 -14.36 3.50 18.54
C PRO A 82 -13.81 4.14 17.27
N VAL A 83 -14.07 3.51 16.12
CA VAL A 83 -13.80 4.00 14.76
C VAL A 83 -15.03 3.71 13.89
N ARG A 84 -15.92 4.68 13.80
CA ARG A 84 -17.26 4.57 13.20
C ARG A 84 -17.34 5.23 11.82
N ASN A 85 -16.43 6.15 11.54
CA ASN A 85 -16.36 6.91 10.30
C ASN A 85 -14.88 7.13 9.90
N LYS A 86 -14.68 7.79 8.75
CA LYS A 86 -13.34 8.03 8.20
C LYS A 86 -12.51 8.99 9.06
N ASP A 87 -13.12 10.01 9.65
CA ASP A 87 -12.40 11.03 10.41
C ASP A 87 -11.84 10.42 11.70
N GLU A 88 -12.65 9.62 12.39
CA GLU A 88 -12.20 8.83 13.56
C GLU A 88 -11.08 7.85 13.20
N LEU A 89 -11.11 7.26 11.99
CA LEU A 89 -10.02 6.41 11.51
C LEU A 89 -8.74 7.23 11.28
N PHE A 90 -8.86 8.41 10.68
CA PHE A 90 -7.73 9.26 10.35
C PHE A 90 -7.07 9.75 11.64
N ASP A 91 -7.86 10.21 12.60
CA ASP A 91 -7.39 10.63 13.92
C ASP A 91 -6.69 9.49 14.66
N PHE A 92 -7.25 8.28 14.61
CA PHE A 92 -6.61 7.11 15.18
C PHE A 92 -5.22 6.86 14.56
N LEU A 93 -5.12 6.83 13.24
CA LEU A 93 -3.85 6.60 12.54
C LEU A 93 -2.85 7.72 12.80
N ASP A 94 -3.32 8.97 12.87
CA ASP A 94 -2.49 10.14 13.10
C ASP A 94 -1.89 10.13 14.52
N ASN A 95 -2.64 9.66 15.52
CA ASN A 95 -2.18 9.55 16.90
C ASN A 95 -1.17 8.42 17.13
N HIS A 96 -1.22 7.35 16.32
CA HIS A 96 -0.32 6.18 16.46
C HIS A 96 0.79 6.15 15.39
N ILE A 97 1.03 7.25 14.69
CA ILE A 97 1.99 7.35 13.58
C ILE A 97 3.44 7.00 13.98
N HIS A 98 3.79 7.21 15.25
CA HIS A 98 5.14 6.97 15.77
C HIS A 98 5.31 5.58 16.40
N GLU A 99 4.24 4.79 16.43
CA GLU A 99 4.28 3.47 17.02
C GLU A 99 4.67 2.43 15.98
N ASP A 100 5.59 1.55 16.36
CA ASP A 100 5.85 0.33 15.59
C ASP A 100 4.77 -0.69 15.90
N GLY A 101 4.02 -1.09 14.87
CA GLY A 101 2.90 -2.00 15.04
C GLY A 101 1.97 -2.03 13.83
N VAL A 102 0.80 -2.64 14.04
CA VAL A 102 -0.29 -2.68 13.08
C VAL A 102 -1.60 -2.36 13.80
N ALA A 103 -2.53 -1.72 13.10
CA ALA A 103 -3.87 -1.52 13.61
C ALA A 103 -4.73 -2.76 13.33
N VAL A 104 -5.60 -3.11 14.25
CA VAL A 104 -6.59 -4.19 14.09
C VAL A 104 -7.98 -3.61 14.26
N TYR A 105 -8.81 -3.78 13.23
CA TYR A 105 -10.15 -3.20 13.14
C TYR A 105 -11.22 -4.28 13.29
N ASP A 106 -12.00 -4.19 14.36
CA ASP A 106 -13.21 -4.95 14.57
C ASP A 106 -14.39 -4.27 13.87
N ARG A 107 -14.79 -4.85 12.73
CA ARG A 107 -15.93 -4.37 11.93
C ARG A 107 -17.27 -4.45 12.68
N LYS A 108 -17.42 -5.42 13.58
CA LYS A 108 -18.70 -5.68 14.28
C LYS A 108 -18.93 -4.61 15.35
N ASN A 109 -17.91 -4.37 16.16
CA ASN A 109 -17.97 -3.38 17.25
C ASN A 109 -17.61 -1.97 16.78
N LYS A 110 -17.07 -1.83 15.56
CA LYS A 110 -16.54 -0.58 15.01
C LYS A 110 -15.48 0.02 15.91
N GLU A 111 -14.52 -0.81 16.27
CA GLU A 111 -13.43 -0.46 17.19
C GLU A 111 -12.09 -0.83 16.56
N MET A 112 -11.05 -0.08 16.93
CA MET A 112 -9.70 -0.29 16.46
C MET A 112 -8.74 -0.32 17.65
N ALA A 113 -7.75 -1.21 17.59
CA ALA A 113 -6.67 -1.29 18.56
C ALA A 113 -5.32 -1.36 17.84
N MET A 114 -4.29 -0.77 18.43
CA MET A 114 -2.92 -0.97 17.99
C MET A 114 -2.34 -2.25 18.58
N VAL A 115 -1.60 -2.99 17.76
CA VAL A 115 -0.83 -4.16 18.18
C VAL A 115 0.63 -3.90 17.87
N THR A 116 1.44 -3.74 18.91
CA THR A 116 2.83 -3.25 18.80
C THR A 116 3.85 -4.37 18.58
N LEU A 117 3.54 -5.60 19.00
CA LEU A 117 4.42 -6.75 18.82
C LEU A 117 3.68 -7.92 18.19
N ILE A 118 4.08 -8.26 16.97
CA ILE A 118 3.65 -9.46 16.26
C ILE A 118 4.88 -10.31 16.03
N LYS A 119 4.94 -11.48 16.68
CA LYS A 119 6.01 -12.46 16.41
C LYS A 119 5.92 -12.86 14.94
N ASN A 120 7.02 -12.68 14.22
CA ASN A 120 7.02 -12.90 12.78
C ASN A 120 6.88 -14.41 12.50
N SER A 121 5.76 -14.84 11.93
CA SER A 121 5.64 -16.21 11.43
C SER A 121 6.37 -16.30 10.09
N VAL A 122 7.50 -17.00 10.08
CA VAL A 122 8.37 -17.16 8.91
C VAL A 122 7.64 -18.01 7.86
N MET A 123 6.90 -17.35 6.96
CA MET A 123 6.47 -17.94 5.69
C MET A 123 7.21 -17.23 4.56
N ASN A 124 7.76 -18.02 3.63
CA ASN A 124 8.27 -17.48 2.38
C ASN A 124 7.08 -17.05 1.52
N VAL A 125 6.83 -15.75 1.48
CA VAL A 125 5.66 -15.18 0.78
C VAL A 125 5.98 -14.66 -0.62
N ALA A 126 7.24 -14.73 -1.08
CA ALA A 126 7.66 -14.07 -2.32
C ALA A 126 6.88 -14.52 -3.56
N HIS A 127 6.50 -15.79 -3.61
CA HIS A 127 5.70 -16.37 -4.70
C HIS A 127 4.22 -15.94 -4.70
N LEU A 128 3.75 -15.30 -3.63
CA LEU A 128 2.38 -14.81 -3.46
C LEU A 128 2.22 -13.34 -3.85
N PHE A 129 3.27 -12.73 -4.40
CA PHE A 129 3.25 -11.37 -4.94
C PHE A 129 3.31 -11.38 -6.46
N PRO A 130 2.41 -10.65 -7.14
CA PRO A 130 2.57 -10.36 -8.55
C PRO A 130 3.86 -9.56 -8.78
N LYS A 131 4.64 -9.91 -9.81
CA LYS A 131 5.90 -9.21 -10.09
C LYS A 131 5.69 -7.70 -10.25
N ASP A 132 4.65 -7.30 -10.97
CA ASP A 132 4.21 -5.92 -11.22
C ASP A 132 3.85 -5.11 -9.96
N THR A 133 3.68 -5.76 -8.80
CA THR A 133 3.41 -5.06 -7.53
C THR A 133 4.69 -4.60 -6.82
N ILE A 134 5.84 -5.19 -7.14
CA ILE A 134 7.14 -4.96 -6.47
C ILE A 134 8.19 -4.42 -7.44
N THR A 135 8.19 -4.84 -8.71
CA THR A 135 9.25 -4.49 -9.67
C THR A 135 9.01 -3.14 -10.33
N TYR A 136 9.68 -2.09 -9.82
CA TYR A 136 9.78 -0.79 -10.51
C TYR A 136 11.21 -0.41 -10.90
N PHE A 137 12.19 -1.29 -10.68
CA PHE A 137 13.63 -1.04 -10.97
C PHE A 137 14.26 -2.02 -11.96
N GLY A 138 13.46 -2.75 -12.74
CA GLY A 138 14.02 -3.78 -13.64
C GLY A 138 14.72 -4.93 -12.90
N LEU A 139 14.43 -5.10 -11.59
CA LEU A 139 14.83 -6.28 -10.84
C LEU A 139 14.08 -7.47 -11.44
N LYS A 140 14.78 -8.32 -12.20
CA LYS A 140 14.18 -9.50 -12.84
C LYS A 140 13.68 -10.53 -11.81
N ASP A 141 14.27 -10.50 -10.62
CA ASP A 141 13.99 -11.40 -9.50
C ASP A 141 13.80 -10.61 -8.21
N VAL A 142 12.59 -10.71 -7.63
CA VAL A 142 12.27 -10.20 -6.29
C VAL A 142 12.59 -11.31 -5.30
N THR A 143 13.43 -11.03 -4.33
CA THR A 143 13.73 -11.97 -3.24
C THR A 143 12.93 -11.59 -1.98
N GLU A 144 12.82 -12.50 -1.01
CA GLU A 144 12.11 -12.23 0.24
C GLU A 144 12.69 -11.03 1.02
N ARG A 145 13.98 -10.73 0.81
CA ARG A 145 14.67 -9.58 1.42
C ARG A 145 14.18 -8.24 0.86
N ASP A 146 13.56 -8.26 -0.31
CA ASP A 146 13.01 -7.08 -0.97
C ASP A 146 11.54 -6.83 -0.57
N ILE A 147 10.98 -7.64 0.35
CA ILE A 147 9.59 -7.53 0.82
C ILE A 147 9.58 -6.98 2.25
N GLY A 148 8.96 -5.82 2.43
CA GLY A 148 8.86 -5.12 3.71
C GLY A 148 8.07 -5.91 4.75
N ASN A 149 8.36 -5.68 6.03
CA ASN A 149 7.78 -6.44 7.14
C ASN A 149 6.26 -6.39 7.17
N LYS A 150 5.64 -5.21 6.98
CA LYS A 150 4.17 -5.06 6.99
C LYS A 150 3.50 -5.85 5.87
N THR A 151 4.17 -5.94 4.72
CA THR A 151 3.76 -6.71 3.55
C THR A 151 3.80 -8.21 3.82
N ARG A 152 4.89 -8.68 4.44
CA ARG A 152 5.01 -10.08 4.88
C ARG A 152 3.95 -10.44 5.91
N LEU A 153 3.72 -9.56 6.90
CA LEU A 153 2.68 -9.74 7.90
C LEU A 153 1.27 -9.79 7.27
N ALA A 154 0.97 -8.91 6.32
CA ALA A 154 -0.31 -8.89 5.62
C ALA A 154 -0.63 -10.22 4.94
N VAL A 155 0.34 -10.78 4.22
CA VAL A 155 0.17 -12.10 3.60
C VAL A 155 0.09 -13.19 4.66
N SER A 156 1.04 -13.24 5.60
CA SER A 156 1.09 -14.33 6.58
C SER A 156 -0.16 -14.42 7.44
N ILE A 157 -0.64 -13.30 7.96
CA ILE A 157 -1.82 -13.26 8.81
C ILE A 157 -3.09 -13.60 8.01
N THR A 158 -3.25 -13.04 6.80
CA THR A 158 -4.43 -13.34 5.98
C THR A 158 -4.42 -14.76 5.40
N SER A 159 -3.27 -15.43 5.32
CA SER A 159 -3.18 -16.87 5.04
C SER A 159 -3.62 -17.72 6.24
N LEU A 160 -3.25 -17.29 7.46
CA LEU A 160 -3.54 -18.02 8.70
C LEU A 160 -5.01 -17.88 9.12
N VAL A 161 -5.60 -16.71 8.89
CA VAL A 161 -6.98 -16.37 9.27
C VAL A 161 -7.72 -15.95 7.99
N THR A 162 -8.35 -16.91 7.32
CA THR A 162 -8.87 -16.78 5.94
C THR A 162 -10.05 -15.82 5.79
N ASP A 163 -10.74 -15.47 6.87
CA ASP A 163 -11.76 -14.42 6.87
C ASP A 163 -11.24 -13.04 7.27
N SER A 164 -9.92 -12.89 7.46
CA SER A 164 -9.28 -11.59 7.69
C SER A 164 -8.84 -10.92 6.40
N GLU A 165 -8.76 -9.59 6.46
CA GLU A 165 -8.31 -8.74 5.38
C GLU A 165 -7.21 -7.83 5.89
N ALA A 166 -6.21 -7.52 5.07
CA ALA A 166 -5.18 -6.56 5.42
C ALA A 166 -5.14 -5.42 4.40
N TYR A 167 -5.15 -4.20 4.91
CA TYR A 167 -5.09 -2.95 4.14
C TYR A 167 -3.75 -2.29 4.43
N LEU A 168 -2.95 -2.09 3.39
CA LEU A 168 -1.61 -1.51 3.51
C LEU A 168 -1.51 -0.19 2.74
N ILE A 169 -1.02 0.84 3.41
CA ILE A 169 -0.47 2.04 2.76
C ILE A 169 1.05 1.88 2.74
N LYS A 170 1.65 1.94 1.55
CA LYS A 170 3.09 1.81 1.34
C LYS A 170 3.79 3.16 1.46
N ARG A 171 4.91 3.21 2.21
CA ARG A 171 5.70 4.41 2.54
C ARG A 171 6.53 4.99 1.38
N SER A 172 6.40 4.46 0.18
CA SER A 172 7.44 4.61 -0.83
C SER A 172 6.97 5.45 -2.01
N ILE A 173 7.70 6.54 -2.25
CA ILE A 173 7.86 7.11 -3.58
C ILE A 173 8.98 6.33 -4.26
N PHE A 174 8.71 5.76 -5.43
CA PHE A 174 9.73 5.11 -6.25
C PHE A 174 9.90 5.91 -7.53
N GLY A 175 11.05 6.51 -7.72
CA GLY A 175 11.45 7.12 -8.99
C GLY A 175 12.57 6.31 -9.66
N PRO A 176 12.78 6.45 -10.98
CA PRO A 176 13.99 5.92 -11.60
C PRO A 176 15.24 6.53 -10.93
N ASN A 177 16.34 5.78 -10.88
CA ASN A 177 17.61 6.34 -10.44
C ASN A 177 17.95 7.58 -11.29
N PRO A 178 18.52 8.65 -10.71
CA PRO A 178 19.12 9.72 -11.48
C PRO A 178 20.14 9.12 -12.46
N GLY A 179 19.87 9.20 -13.77
CA GLY A 179 20.71 8.64 -14.83
C GLY A 179 20.19 7.38 -15.52
N THR A 180 19.14 6.72 -15.03
CA THR A 180 18.47 5.65 -15.79
C THR A 180 17.40 6.24 -16.72
N LYS A 181 17.58 6.07 -18.04
CA LYS A 181 16.55 6.45 -19.01
C LYS A 181 15.32 5.54 -18.86
N PRO A 182 14.11 6.10 -18.91
CA PRO A 182 12.89 5.32 -19.15
C PRO A 182 13.08 4.34 -20.31
N ILE A 183 12.71 3.07 -20.13
CA ILE A 183 12.59 2.13 -21.25
C ILE A 183 11.21 2.39 -21.85
N TYR A 184 11.13 3.26 -22.85
CA TYR A 184 9.93 3.43 -23.68
C TYR A 184 9.97 2.37 -24.77
N ASP A 185 9.09 1.38 -24.70
CA ASP A 185 8.74 0.62 -25.90
C ASP A 185 7.57 1.35 -26.58
N LYS A 186 7.82 1.96 -27.74
CA LYS A 186 6.88 2.87 -28.41
C LYS A 186 5.78 2.14 -29.18
N ASP A 187 5.94 0.85 -29.42
CA ASP A 187 5.13 0.13 -30.40
C ASP A 187 4.12 -0.84 -29.77
N ASN A 188 4.05 -0.92 -28.43
CA ASN A 188 3.03 -1.66 -27.71
C ASN A 188 2.40 -0.78 -26.63
N VAL A 189 1.17 -0.31 -26.86
CA VAL A 189 0.30 0.25 -25.81
C VAL A 189 -0.29 -0.92 -25.01
N ASP A 190 0.58 -1.79 -24.52
CA ASP A 190 0.31 -2.63 -23.38
C ASP A 190 0.73 -1.78 -22.19
N LEU A 191 -0.14 -1.54 -21.20
CA LEU A 191 0.22 -0.85 -19.95
C LEU A 191 1.24 -1.66 -19.11
N GLY A 192 1.85 -2.69 -19.70
CA GLY A 192 2.89 -3.53 -19.14
C GLY A 192 4.21 -2.77 -19.00
N ASP A 193 4.71 -2.76 -17.75
CA ASP A 193 6.09 -2.66 -17.28
C ASP A 193 7.05 -1.58 -17.85
N GLY A 194 6.60 -0.74 -18.80
CA GLY A 194 7.42 0.21 -19.54
C GLY A 194 7.04 1.67 -19.32
N ILE A 195 6.15 1.97 -18.37
CA ILE A 195 5.89 3.36 -18.03
C ILE A 195 6.81 3.79 -16.88
N SER A 196 7.71 4.73 -17.17
CA SER A 196 8.59 5.44 -16.23
C SER A 196 7.83 6.36 -15.28
N HIS A 197 6.78 5.82 -14.69
CA HIS A 197 6.02 6.51 -13.68
C HIS A 197 6.82 6.55 -12.39
N VAL A 198 7.04 7.76 -11.87
CA VAL A 198 7.32 7.90 -10.44
C VAL A 198 6.06 7.44 -9.73
N LYS A 199 6.11 6.28 -9.07
CA LYS A 199 5.03 5.81 -8.20
C LYS A 199 5.11 6.63 -6.93
N LEU A 200 4.05 7.35 -6.61
CA LEU A 200 4.00 8.34 -5.53
C LEU A 200 3.46 7.74 -4.23
N GLY A 201 2.79 6.60 -4.33
CA GLY A 201 2.31 5.80 -3.21
C GLY A 201 1.33 4.74 -3.68
N SER A 202 0.93 3.84 -2.78
CA SER A 202 -0.17 2.91 -3.06
C SER A 202 -0.89 2.41 -1.83
N VAL A 203 -2.15 2.06 -2.03
CA VAL A 203 -2.98 1.28 -1.11
C VAL A 203 -3.16 -0.12 -1.65
N GLN A 204 -3.06 -1.12 -0.79
CA GLN A 204 -3.16 -2.53 -1.17
C GLN A 204 -4.12 -3.26 -0.24
N LEU A 205 -4.92 -4.18 -0.81
CA LEU A 205 -5.79 -5.09 -0.09
C LEU A 205 -5.26 -6.52 -0.23
N PHE A 206 -5.07 -7.20 0.90
CA PHE A 206 -4.77 -8.61 0.97
C PHE A 206 -5.92 -9.39 1.61
N LYS A 207 -6.17 -10.59 1.09
CA LYS A 207 -7.16 -11.53 1.62
C LYS A 207 -6.76 -12.94 1.23
N ASN A 208 -6.91 -13.90 2.13
CA ASN A 208 -6.52 -15.29 1.90
C ASN A 208 -5.06 -15.43 1.46
N GLY A 209 -4.15 -14.66 2.06
CA GLY A 209 -2.71 -14.76 1.74
C GLY A 209 -2.29 -14.16 0.42
N MET A 210 -3.16 -13.41 -0.25
CA MET A 210 -2.87 -12.86 -1.57
C MET A 210 -3.34 -11.44 -1.68
N ILE A 211 -2.64 -10.67 -2.51
CA ILE A 211 -3.12 -9.39 -2.96
C ILE A 211 -4.40 -9.56 -3.79
N LYS A 212 -5.39 -8.72 -3.53
CA LYS A 212 -6.68 -8.69 -4.24
C LYS A 212 -6.87 -7.41 -5.02
N GLN A 213 -6.37 -6.31 -4.49
CA GLN A 213 -6.56 -5.01 -5.10
C GLN A 213 -5.37 -4.11 -4.77
N THR A 214 -4.98 -3.28 -5.74
CA THR A 214 -4.04 -2.19 -5.51
C THR A 214 -4.54 -0.92 -6.16
N LEU A 215 -4.43 0.18 -5.44
CA LEU A 215 -4.51 1.52 -5.99
C LEU A 215 -3.12 2.14 -5.93
N SER A 216 -2.53 2.47 -7.07
CA SER A 216 -1.27 3.20 -7.14
C SER A 216 -1.49 4.61 -7.65
N PHE A 217 -0.82 5.59 -7.04
CA PHE A 217 -0.79 6.96 -7.54
C PHE A 217 0.49 7.14 -8.35
N VAL A 218 0.38 7.58 -9.60
CA VAL A 218 1.52 7.74 -10.51
C VAL A 218 1.51 9.11 -11.17
N ARG A 219 2.69 9.65 -11.49
CA ARG A 219 2.83 10.85 -12.32
C ARG A 219 2.42 10.54 -13.77
N ALA A 220 1.54 11.33 -14.35
CA ALA A 220 1.13 11.23 -15.75
C ALA A 220 2.36 11.43 -16.68
N PRO A 221 2.45 10.71 -17.81
CA PRO A 221 3.54 10.89 -18.75
C PRO A 221 3.35 12.20 -19.52
N GLU A 222 4.44 12.94 -19.72
CA GLU A 222 4.44 14.29 -20.33
C GLU A 222 3.87 14.34 -21.76
N ASN A 223 3.87 13.21 -22.47
CA ASN A 223 3.45 13.12 -23.87
C ASN A 223 2.30 12.12 -24.11
N GLY A 224 1.63 11.65 -23.05
CA GLY A 224 0.55 10.67 -23.16
C GLY A 224 -0.82 11.34 -22.99
N HIS A 225 -1.68 11.27 -24.01
CA HIS A 225 -3.11 11.51 -23.83
C HIS A 225 -3.70 10.37 -22.97
N ILE A 226 -3.64 10.51 -21.65
CA ILE A 226 -4.31 9.59 -20.73
C ILE A 226 -5.64 10.24 -20.31
N PRO A 227 -6.81 9.59 -20.44
CA PRO A 227 -8.11 10.24 -20.23
C PRO A 227 -8.47 10.56 -18.77
N PHE A 228 -7.60 10.24 -17.80
CA PHE A 228 -7.98 10.09 -16.39
C PHE A 228 -7.02 10.82 -15.45
N ILE A 229 -6.62 12.01 -15.86
CA ILE A 229 -5.67 12.84 -15.14
C ILE A 229 -6.40 13.70 -14.10
N ASP A 230 -5.74 14.01 -12.97
CA ASP A 230 -6.23 15.03 -12.05
C ASP A 230 -6.46 16.38 -12.74
N GLU A 231 -7.12 17.33 -12.08
CA GLU A 231 -7.47 18.64 -12.65
C GLU A 231 -6.25 19.40 -13.23
N ASP A 232 -5.06 19.10 -12.71
CA ASP A 232 -3.78 19.68 -13.16
C ASP A 232 -3.09 18.90 -14.31
N SER A 233 -3.69 17.80 -14.78
CA SER A 233 -3.12 16.92 -15.81
C SER A 233 -1.76 16.31 -15.45
N LYS A 234 -1.51 16.01 -14.17
CA LYS A 234 -0.21 15.48 -13.69
C LYS A 234 -0.28 14.13 -12.97
N LEU A 235 -1.46 13.63 -12.59
CA LEU A 235 -1.60 12.38 -11.82
C LEU A 235 -2.62 11.41 -12.38
N VAL A 236 -2.28 10.12 -12.34
CA VAL A 236 -3.21 9.03 -12.66
C VAL A 236 -3.28 8.08 -11.47
N GLY A 237 -4.50 7.73 -11.04
CA GLY A 237 -4.72 6.58 -10.16
C GLY A 237 -4.80 5.31 -11.01
N ILE A 238 -4.04 4.27 -10.67
CA ILE A 238 -4.12 2.98 -11.34
C ILE A 238 -4.68 1.97 -10.36
N LEU A 239 -5.92 1.53 -10.62
CA LEU A 239 -6.58 0.46 -9.90
C LEU A 239 -6.33 -0.87 -10.59
N ARG A 240 -5.81 -1.85 -9.85
CA ARG A 240 -5.61 -3.22 -10.33
C ARG A 240 -6.34 -4.19 -9.44
N ASN A 241 -6.97 -5.19 -10.04
CA ASN A 241 -7.59 -6.29 -9.33
C ASN A 241 -6.89 -7.60 -9.68
N TYR A 242 -6.80 -8.48 -8.69
CA TYR A 242 -6.06 -9.74 -8.76
C TYR A 242 -6.91 -10.91 -8.31
N GLU A 243 -6.83 -12.00 -9.05
CA GLU A 243 -7.43 -13.29 -8.72
C GLU A 243 -6.37 -14.36 -8.56
N GLN A 244 -6.75 -15.50 -7.95
CA GLN A 244 -5.84 -16.63 -7.84
C GLN A 244 -5.99 -17.54 -9.07
N THR A 245 -4.90 -17.79 -9.75
CA THR A 245 -4.82 -18.76 -10.84
C THR A 245 -3.65 -19.69 -10.57
N ASN A 246 -3.91 -20.99 -10.42
CA ASN A 246 -2.89 -22.02 -10.13
C ASN A 246 -2.00 -21.68 -8.92
N GLY A 247 -2.63 -21.22 -7.83
CA GLY A 247 -1.91 -20.87 -6.60
C GLY A 247 -1.16 -19.52 -6.65
N LYS A 248 -1.15 -18.82 -7.78
CA LYS A 248 -0.46 -17.53 -7.96
C LYS A 248 -1.45 -16.40 -8.17
N PRO A 249 -1.16 -15.18 -7.69
CA PRO A 249 -1.98 -14.03 -8.02
C PRO A 249 -1.77 -13.65 -9.50
N LYS A 250 -2.86 -13.40 -10.21
CA LYS A 250 -2.88 -12.96 -11.60
C LYS A 250 -3.71 -11.67 -11.68
N ARG A 251 -3.15 -10.64 -12.33
CA ARG A 251 -3.89 -9.41 -12.65
C ARG A 251 -5.04 -9.76 -13.60
N VAL A 252 -6.27 -9.42 -13.22
CA VAL A 252 -7.48 -9.66 -14.02
C VAL A 252 -8.06 -8.39 -14.61
N SER A 253 -7.82 -7.24 -13.96
CA SER A 253 -8.15 -5.94 -14.53
C SER A 253 -7.16 -4.87 -14.10
N GLU A 254 -7.07 -3.84 -14.94
CA GLU A 254 -6.32 -2.61 -14.71
C GLU A 254 -7.11 -1.45 -15.30
N GLU A 255 -7.36 -0.45 -14.48
CA GLU A 255 -8.15 0.72 -14.84
C GLU A 255 -7.44 1.98 -14.34
N ALA A 256 -7.32 2.96 -15.23
CA ALA A 256 -6.95 4.31 -14.83
C ALA A 256 -8.19 5.01 -14.27
N ILE A 257 -8.06 5.57 -13.08
CA ILE A 257 -9.14 6.25 -12.36
C ILE A 257 -8.65 7.59 -11.86
N SER A 258 -9.59 8.55 -11.77
CA SER A 258 -9.30 9.82 -11.12
C SER A 258 -8.82 9.58 -9.67
N PRO A 259 -7.79 10.29 -9.20
CA PRO A 259 -7.41 10.25 -7.78
C PRO A 259 -8.55 10.59 -6.82
N ASP A 260 -9.58 11.33 -7.29
CA ASP A 260 -10.78 11.69 -6.53
C ASP A 260 -11.88 10.64 -6.59
N TYR A 261 -11.70 9.56 -7.35
CA TYR A 261 -12.70 8.51 -7.55
C TYR A 261 -13.18 7.90 -6.22
N PHE A 262 -12.32 7.86 -5.20
CA PHE A 262 -12.67 7.29 -3.89
C PHE A 262 -13.20 8.31 -2.87
N ILE A 263 -13.24 9.59 -3.23
CA ILE A 263 -13.71 10.69 -2.36
C ILE A 263 -15.22 10.95 -2.55
N LYS A 264 -15.80 10.43 -3.65
CA LYS A 264 -17.23 10.55 -3.99
C LYS A 264 -18.09 9.43 -3.43
#